data_AF-A0A3D1TPN6-F1
#
_entry.id   AF-A0A3D1TPN6-F1
#
_cell.length_a   1.000
_cell.length_b   1.000
_cell.length_c   1.000
_cell.angle_alpha   90.00
_cell.angle_beta   90.00
_cell.angle_gamma   90.00
#
_symmetry.space_group_name_H-M   'P 1'
#
loop_
_entity.id
_entity.type
_entity.pdbx_description
1 polymer ?
#
loop_
_entity_poly.entity_id
_entity_poly.type
_entity_poly.pdbx_seq_one_letter_code
_entity_poly.pdbx_strand_id
1 'polypeptide(L)'
;EKTKGLDPETTLFIIVSKTFTTLETLTNAREARTWLLEELKAKGAIDGSDAKNAEAIKKHFVAVSTNLEKVAEFGIDPNNAFGFWNWVGGRYSVDSAVGTSLAVVFGPARFEEFL
;
A
#
# COMPACT_ATOMS: atom_id res chain seq x y z
N GLU A 1 8.15 -9.60 -12.52
CA GLU A 1 9.50 -9.69 -11.90
C GLU A 1 9.45 -9.36 -10.40
N LYS A 2 8.94 -8.20 -9.99
CA LYS A 2 9.00 -7.72 -8.59
C LYS A 2 8.23 -8.55 -7.56
N THR A 3 7.23 -9.31 -7.99
CA THR A 3 6.44 -10.21 -7.13
C THR A 3 6.93 -11.66 -7.17
N LYS A 4 8.01 -11.96 -7.91
CA LYS A 4 8.50 -13.33 -8.09
C LYS A 4 8.93 -13.92 -6.74
N GLY A 5 8.31 -15.03 -6.35
CA GLY A 5 8.63 -15.76 -5.12
C GLY A 5 7.98 -15.20 -3.86
N LEU A 6 7.15 -14.16 -3.95
CA LEU A 6 6.36 -13.68 -2.81
C LEU A 6 5.15 -14.58 -2.58
N ASP A 7 4.79 -14.77 -1.31
CA ASP A 7 3.53 -15.40 -0.94
C ASP A 7 2.43 -14.33 -0.86
N PRO A 8 1.37 -14.40 -1.69
CA PRO A 8 0.27 -13.43 -1.65
C PRO A 8 -0.43 -13.38 -0.28
N GLU A 9 -0.52 -14.48 0.46
CA GLU A 9 -1.23 -14.53 1.76
C GLU A 9 -0.48 -13.78 2.88
N THR A 10 0.82 -13.49 2.68
CA THR A 10 1.64 -12.79 3.67
C THR A 10 2.34 -11.55 3.10
N THR A 11 1.87 -11.04 1.95
CA THR A 11 2.45 -9.84 1.31
C THR A 11 1.60 -8.61 1.60
N LEU A 12 2.23 -7.55 2.09
CA LEU A 12 1.63 -6.22 2.25
C LEU A 12 2.18 -5.26 1.18
N PHE A 13 1.30 -4.59 0.45
CA PHE A 13 1.65 -3.52 -0.48
C PHE A 13 1.43 -2.15 0.17
N ILE A 14 2.49 -1.32 0.17
CA ILE A 14 2.46 0.05 0.66
C ILE A 14 2.55 1.00 -0.54
N ILE A 15 1.44 1.66 -0.89
CA ILE A 15 1.39 2.57 -2.05
C ILE A 15 1.75 3.99 -1.61
N VAL A 16 2.95 4.43 -1.98
CA VAL A 16 3.46 5.75 -1.60
C VAL A 16 3.34 6.72 -2.77
N SER A 17 2.42 7.69 -2.67
CA SER A 17 2.30 8.79 -3.63
C SER A 17 1.63 9.99 -2.97
N LYS A 18 2.31 11.14 -2.97
CA LYS A 18 1.80 12.37 -2.37
C LYS A 18 0.43 12.75 -2.91
N THR A 19 0.31 12.87 -4.22
CA THR A 19 -0.92 13.30 -4.88
C THR A 19 -1.88 12.14 -5.15
N PHE A 20 -1.38 10.90 -5.08
CA PHE A 20 -2.08 9.69 -5.51
C PHE A 20 -2.60 9.78 -6.96
N THR A 21 -1.85 10.47 -7.82
CA THR A 21 -2.14 10.63 -9.26
C THR A 21 -0.97 10.29 -10.16
N THR A 22 0.20 10.02 -9.58
CA THR A 22 1.41 9.69 -10.34
C THR A 22 1.13 8.46 -11.20
N LEU A 23 1.26 8.62 -12.52
CA LEU A 23 0.86 7.60 -13.48
C LEU A 23 1.61 6.29 -13.23
N GLU A 24 2.92 6.36 -13.10
CA GLU A 24 3.79 5.21 -12.89
C GLU A 24 3.45 4.48 -11.59
N THR A 25 3.24 5.21 -10.49
CA THR A 25 2.83 4.62 -9.19
C THR A 25 1.48 3.94 -9.29
N LEU A 26 0.48 4.58 -9.89
CA LEU A 26 -0.86 4.01 -10.00
C LEU A 26 -0.92 2.83 -10.96
N THR A 27 -0.14 2.85 -12.04
CA THR A 27 0.01 1.69 -12.93
C THR A 27 0.59 0.51 -12.16
N ASN A 28 1.70 0.69 -11.44
CA ASN A 28 2.29 -0.36 -10.63
C ASN A 28 1.35 -0.86 -9.52
N ALA A 29 0.58 0.03 -8.88
CA ALA A 29 -0.38 -0.33 -7.85
C ALA A 29 -1.53 -1.21 -8.41
N ARG A 30 -2.00 -0.92 -9.64
CA ARG A 30 -3.01 -1.75 -10.31
C ARG A 30 -2.46 -3.13 -10.65
N GLU A 31 -1.24 -3.20 -11.20
CA GLU A 31 -0.58 -4.48 -11.48
C GLU A 31 -0.37 -5.32 -10.22
N ALA A 32 0.05 -4.69 -9.11
CA ALA A 32 0.18 -5.36 -7.82
C ALA A 32 -1.16 -5.89 -7.29
N ARG A 33 -2.25 -5.11 -7.44
CA ARG A 33 -3.60 -5.52 -7.05
C ARG A 33 -4.09 -6.70 -7.88
N THR A 34 -3.90 -6.66 -9.20
CA THR A 34 -4.25 -7.76 -10.10
C THR A 34 -3.49 -9.02 -9.69
N TRP A 35 -2.17 -8.92 -9.56
CA TRP A 35 -1.32 -10.04 -9.12
C TRP A 35 -1.80 -10.65 -7.80
N LEU A 36 -2.05 -9.82 -6.78
CA LEU A 36 -2.48 -10.32 -5.48
C LEU A 36 -3.79 -11.12 -5.58
N LEU A 37 -4.81 -10.56 -6.24
CA LEU A 37 -6.13 -11.21 -6.32
C LEU A 37 -6.08 -12.50 -7.15
N GLU A 38 -5.33 -12.50 -8.24
CA GLU A 38 -5.16 -13.69 -9.09
C GLU A 38 -4.43 -14.81 -8.33
N GLU A 39 -3.35 -14.49 -7.61
CA GLU A 39 -2.58 -15.49 -6.86
C GLU A 39 -3.32 -16.01 -5.62
N LEU A 40 -4.02 -15.14 -4.87
CA LEU A 40 -4.88 -15.56 -3.75
C LEU A 40 -5.98 -16.51 -4.24
N LYS A 41 -6.59 -16.22 -5.39
CA LYS A 41 -7.60 -17.09 -6.00
C LYS A 41 -6.99 -18.41 -6.49
N ALA A 42 -5.83 -18.37 -7.14
CA ALA A 42 -5.12 -19.56 -7.61
C ALA A 42 -4.75 -20.51 -6.46
N LYS A 43 -4.42 -19.96 -5.29
CA LYS A 43 -4.18 -20.71 -4.05
C LYS A 43 -5.46 -21.19 -3.35
N GLY A 44 -6.64 -20.74 -3.78
CA GLY A 44 -7.91 -21.03 -3.11
C GLY A 44 -8.10 -20.29 -1.78
N ALA A 45 -7.28 -19.26 -1.50
CA ALA A 45 -7.41 -18.44 -0.29
C ALA A 45 -8.65 -17.52 -0.35
N ILE A 46 -9.09 -17.16 -1.55
CA ILE A 46 -10.34 -16.44 -1.81
C ILE A 46 -11.11 -17.07 -2.97
N ASP A 47 -12.44 -16.94 -2.96
CA ASP A 47 -13.32 -17.45 -4.02
C ASP A 47 -13.41 -16.52 -5.25
N GLY A 48 -12.84 -15.32 -5.16
CA GLY A 48 -12.86 -14.31 -6.21
C GLY A 48 -14.17 -13.52 -6.31
N SER A 49 -15.11 -13.67 -5.37
CA SER A 49 -16.28 -12.81 -5.25
C SER A 49 -15.87 -11.37 -4.95
N ASP A 50 -16.69 -10.40 -5.35
CA ASP A 50 -16.40 -8.97 -5.12
C ASP A 50 -16.18 -8.66 -3.63
N ALA A 51 -16.96 -9.31 -2.76
CA ALA A 51 -16.81 -9.18 -1.31
C ALA A 51 -15.44 -9.67 -0.82
N LYS A 52 -14.97 -10.84 -1.30
CA LYS A 52 -13.66 -11.37 -0.92
C LYS A 52 -12.50 -10.63 -1.55
N ASN A 53 -12.66 -10.13 -2.78
CA ASN A 53 -11.67 -9.26 -3.41
C ASN A 53 -11.53 -7.94 -2.63
N ALA A 54 -12.64 -7.31 -2.22
CA ALA A 54 -12.60 -6.10 -1.41
C ALA A 54 -11.97 -6.36 -0.02
N GLU A 55 -12.30 -7.48 0.62
CA GLU A 55 -11.69 -7.89 1.89
C GLU A 55 -10.17 -8.10 1.76
N ALA A 56 -9.72 -8.76 0.69
CA ALA A 56 -8.30 -8.96 0.41
C ALA A 56 -7.58 -7.63 0.19
N ILE A 57 -8.14 -6.72 -0.61
CA ILE A 57 -7.57 -5.38 -0.82
C ILE A 57 -7.43 -4.65 0.52
N LYS A 58 -8.47 -4.68 1.35
CA LYS A 58 -8.46 -4.06 2.68
C LYS A 58 -7.41 -4.66 3.63
N LYS A 59 -7.00 -5.91 3.47
CA LYS A 59 -5.96 -6.52 4.35
C LYS A 59 -4.54 -6.35 3.82
N HIS A 60 -4.38 -6.27 2.51
CA HIS A 60 -3.08 -6.36 1.85
C HIS A 60 -2.61 -5.04 1.22
N PHE A 61 -3.42 -3.98 1.23
CA PHE A 61 -3.02 -2.66 0.74
C PHE A 61 -3.19 -1.59 1.81
N VAL A 62 -2.14 -0.79 1.96
CA VAL A 62 -2.13 0.48 2.68
C VAL A 62 -1.62 1.59 1.75
N ALA A 63 -2.00 2.83 2.02
CA ALA A 63 -1.58 3.99 1.24
C ALA A 63 -0.85 5.01 2.11
N VAL A 64 0.09 5.72 1.51
CA VAL A 64 0.74 6.90 2.09
C VAL A 64 0.55 8.06 1.13
N SER A 65 -0.29 9.02 1.51
CA SER A 65 -0.80 10.05 0.60
C SER A 65 -1.32 11.27 1.35
N THR A 66 -1.37 12.42 0.68
CA THR A 66 -2.09 13.60 1.18
C THR A 66 -3.52 13.67 0.62
N ASN A 67 -3.87 12.77 -0.31
CA ASN A 67 -5.15 12.73 -1.01
C ASN A 67 -5.92 11.45 -0.66
N LEU A 68 -6.70 11.50 0.43
CA LEU A 68 -7.46 10.36 0.94
C LEU A 68 -8.67 10.00 0.06
N GLU A 69 -9.24 10.97 -0.65
CA GLU A 69 -10.35 10.75 -1.58
C GLU A 69 -9.93 9.80 -2.71
N LYS A 70 -8.78 10.04 -3.35
CA LYS A 70 -8.26 9.17 -4.41
C LYS A 70 -7.81 7.80 -3.92
N VAL A 71 -7.41 7.71 -2.65
CA VAL A 71 -7.11 6.42 -2.01
C VAL A 71 -8.39 5.59 -1.87
N ALA A 72 -9.49 6.21 -1.43
CA ALA A 72 -10.79 5.56 -1.34
C ALA A 72 -11.32 5.13 -2.73
N GLU A 73 -11.19 6.00 -3.75
CA GLU A 73 -11.56 5.68 -5.14
C GLU A 73 -10.78 4.49 -5.72
N PHE A 74 -9.51 4.31 -5.32
CA PHE A 74 -8.71 3.14 -5.70
C PHE A 74 -9.19 1.84 -5.03
N GLY A 75 -9.95 1.95 -3.93
CA GLY A 75 -10.52 0.85 -3.16
C GLY A 75 -9.75 0.49 -1.90
N ILE A 76 -8.80 1.32 -1.46
CA ILE A 76 -8.12 1.16 -0.17
C ILE A 76 -8.98 1.80 0.91
N ASP A 77 -9.20 1.08 2.02
CA ASP A 77 -9.90 1.61 3.18
C ASP A 77 -9.18 2.87 3.70
N PRO A 78 -9.86 4.03 3.87
CA PRO A 78 -9.23 5.24 4.41
C PRO A 78 -8.57 5.04 5.78
N ASN A 79 -8.99 4.05 6.58
CA ASN A 79 -8.32 3.71 7.84
C ASN A 79 -6.93 3.08 7.63
N ASN A 80 -6.66 2.57 6.43
CA ASN A 80 -5.36 2.06 5.99
C ASN A 80 -4.56 3.11 5.20
N ALA A 81 -4.95 4.38 5.30
CA ALA A 81 -4.27 5.48 4.64
C ALA A 81 -3.54 6.36 5.66
N PHE A 82 -2.22 6.41 5.57
CA PHE A 82 -1.37 7.24 6.41
C PHE A 82 -1.18 8.60 5.75
N GLY A 83 -1.87 9.60 6.30
CA GLY A 83 -1.81 10.98 5.85
C GLY A 83 -0.46 11.64 6.11
N PHE A 84 -0.07 12.56 5.24
CA PHE A 84 0.98 13.56 5.51
C PHE A 84 0.63 14.89 4.84
N TRP A 85 1.51 15.89 4.93
CA TRP A 85 1.17 17.26 4.55
C TRP A 85 1.83 17.75 3.26
N ASN A 86 1.21 18.76 2.65
CA ASN A 86 1.68 19.40 1.43
C ASN A 86 3.03 20.11 1.59
N TRP A 87 3.40 20.53 2.80
CA TRP A 87 4.70 21.16 3.07
C TRP A 87 5.86 20.15 3.13
N VAL A 88 5.59 18.85 3.23
CA VAL A 88 6.63 17.80 3.17
C VAL A 88 7.08 17.65 1.71
N GLY A 89 8.29 18.09 1.39
CA GLY A 89 8.88 17.90 0.06
C GLY A 89 9.22 16.43 -0.21
N GLY A 90 9.01 15.94 -1.45
CA GLY A 90 9.19 14.51 -1.75
C GLY A 90 10.59 13.97 -1.41
N ARG A 91 11.64 14.75 -1.67
CA ARG A 91 13.04 14.40 -1.33
C ARG A 91 13.42 14.55 0.15
N TYR A 92 12.51 15.06 0.98
CA TYR A 92 12.67 15.29 2.42
C TYR A 92 11.52 14.65 3.20
N SER A 93 11.06 13.47 2.75
CA SER A 93 9.81 12.87 3.26
C SER A 93 10.03 11.63 4.12
N VAL A 94 11.25 11.12 4.25
CA VAL A 94 11.54 9.84 4.92
C VAL A 94 11.12 9.81 6.39
N ASP A 95 11.16 10.97 7.05
CA ASP A 95 10.75 11.23 8.44
C ASP A 95 9.22 11.44 8.61
N SER A 96 8.48 11.45 7.50
CA SER A 96 7.01 11.48 7.50
C SER A 96 6.41 10.07 7.39
N ALA A 97 5.09 9.99 7.15
CA ALA A 97 4.42 8.72 6.83
C ALA A 97 5.04 7.97 5.63
N VAL A 98 5.81 8.63 4.76
CA VAL A 98 6.56 7.95 3.68
C VAL A 98 7.57 6.93 4.23
N GLY A 99 8.08 7.13 5.45
CA GLY A 99 8.94 6.17 6.16
C GLY A 99 8.23 4.91 6.69
N THR A 100 6.93 4.72 6.44
CA THR A 100 6.15 3.58 6.97
C THR A 100 6.81 2.23 6.72
N SER A 101 7.44 2.02 5.56
CA SER A 101 8.14 0.77 5.27
C SER A 101 9.31 0.50 6.24
N LEU A 102 10.02 1.54 6.68
CA LEU A 102 11.09 1.44 7.67
C LEU A 102 10.53 1.09 9.05
N ALA A 103 9.45 1.74 9.46
CA ALA A 103 8.78 1.46 10.72
C ALA A 103 8.22 0.02 10.78
N VAL A 104 7.71 -0.51 9.66
CA VAL A 104 7.24 -1.90 9.57
C VAL A 104 8.40 -2.90 9.69
N VAL A 105 9.54 -2.63 9.03
CA VAL A 105 10.68 -3.57 9.01
C VAL A 105 11.49 -3.54 10.30
N PHE A 106 11.77 -2.35 10.83
CA PHE A 106 12.66 -2.17 11.99
C PHE A 106 11.92 -2.00 13.31
N GLY A 107 10.60 -1.82 13.26
CA GLY A 107 9.77 -1.50 14.42
C GLY A 107 9.79 0.00 14.75
N PRO A 108 8.74 0.49 15.44
CA PRO A 108 8.57 1.92 15.74
C PRO A 108 9.68 2.49 16.62
N ALA A 109 10.21 1.72 17.58
CA ALA A 109 11.28 2.19 18.47
C ALA A 109 12.58 2.51 17.70
N ARG A 110 12.93 1.70 16.70
CA ARG A 110 14.12 1.96 15.86
C ARG A 110 13.89 3.08 14.87
N PHE A 111 12.66 3.24 14.38
CA PHE A 111 12.31 4.38 13.56
C PHE A 111 12.39 5.69 14.36
N GLU A 112 11.95 5.69 15.63
CA GLU A 112 12.10 6.84 16.54
C GLU A 112 13.56 7.18 16.82
N GLU A 113 14.45 6.19 16.99
CA GLU A 113 15.90 6.43 17.11
C GLU A 113 16.54 7.03 15.84
N PHE A 114 15.94 6.82 14.68
CA PHE A 114 16.41 7.36 13.40
C PHE A 114 16.02 8.83 13.17
N LEU A 115 14.95 9.30 13.82
CA LEU A 115 14.44 10.68 13.73
C LEU A 115 15.26 11.64 14.61
#